data_AF-K1TD40-F1
#
_entry.id   AF-K1TD40-F1
#
_cell.length_a   1.000
_cell.length_b   1.000
_cell.length_c   1.000
_cell.angle_alpha   90.00
_cell.angle_beta   90.00
_cell.angle_gamma   90.00
#
_symmetry.space_group_name_H-M   'P 1'
#
loop_
_entity.id
_entity.type
_entity.pdbx_description
1 polymer ?
#
loop_
_entity_poly.entity_id
_entity_poly.type
_entity_poly.pdbx_seq_one_letter_code
_entity_poly.pdbx_strand_id
1 'polypeptide(L)'
;ADKMAYQSRNRIQQAADAGFIHVNGKPVKSNYKVRPNDLVTLMLDRPRHETSIKPEEIAINVVYEDDQLMVVNKEAGMVVHPGAGNFHGTLIQAVAWHLRDMPEFDANDPEVGLVHRIDKDTSGLLVVAKTPTAKTALGKQFFNKTTHRSYNALVWGNMVEDEGRIEGNIGRRSEEPPPY
;
A
#
# COMPACT_ATOMS: atom_id res chain seq x y z
N ALA A 1 -16.38 1.96 25.65
CA ALA A 1 -14.92 1.75 25.55
C ALA A 1 -14.52 1.99 24.10
N ASP A 2 -13.73 3.01 23.84
CA ASP A 2 -13.27 3.34 22.49
C ASP A 2 -12.42 2.20 21.94
N LYS A 3 -12.89 1.57 20.86
CA LYS A 3 -12.09 0.63 20.07
C LYS A 3 -11.09 1.45 19.25
N MET A 4 -9.80 1.15 19.36
CA MET A 4 -8.78 1.74 18.48
C MET A 4 -8.88 1.16 17.07
N ALA A 5 -9.70 1.78 16.22
CA ALA A 5 -10.02 1.30 14.87
C ALA A 5 -8.81 1.20 13.92
N TYR A 6 -7.67 1.82 14.25
CA TYR A 6 -6.52 1.98 13.36
C TYR A 6 -5.27 1.19 13.79
N GLN A 7 -5.38 0.28 14.77
CA GLN A 7 -4.25 -0.52 15.25
C GLN A 7 -4.43 -2.00 14.91
N SER A 8 -3.44 -2.61 14.26
CA SER A 8 -3.47 -4.06 14.03
C SER A 8 -3.29 -4.80 15.35
N ARG A 9 -3.89 -6.01 15.47
CA ARG A 9 -3.72 -6.87 16.65
C ARG A 9 -2.26 -7.16 16.95
N ASN A 10 -1.47 -7.42 15.90
CA ASN A 10 -0.04 -7.69 16.04
C ASN A 10 0.70 -6.48 16.65
N ARG A 11 0.37 -5.25 16.25
CA ARG A 11 0.96 -4.04 16.84
C ARG A 11 0.64 -3.88 18.33
N ILE A 12 -0.60 -4.19 18.74
CA ILE A 12 -0.98 -4.15 20.16
C ILE A 12 -0.28 -5.25 20.96
N GLN A 13 -0.14 -6.45 20.39
CA GLN A 13 0.62 -7.56 21.01
C GLN A 13 2.08 -7.19 21.23
N GLN A 14 2.76 -6.72 20.19
CA GLN A 14 4.15 -6.28 20.28
C GLN A 14 4.34 -5.15 21.30
N ALA A 15 3.39 -4.21 21.37
CA ALA A 15 3.42 -3.14 22.37
C ALA A 15 3.27 -3.68 23.80
N ALA A 16 2.42 -4.68 24.03
CA ALA A 16 2.26 -5.31 25.34
C ALA A 16 3.54 -6.07 25.74
N ASP A 17 4.10 -6.83 24.80
CA ASP A 17 5.32 -7.61 25.03
C ASP A 17 6.54 -6.71 25.25
N ALA A 18 6.58 -5.53 24.63
CA ALA A 18 7.59 -4.50 24.85
C ALA A 18 7.33 -3.61 26.10
N GLY A 19 6.29 -3.91 26.89
CA GLY A 19 6.00 -3.21 28.14
C GLY A 19 5.33 -1.84 28.00
N PHE A 20 4.83 -1.49 26.80
CA PHE A 20 4.18 -0.21 26.52
C PHE A 20 2.67 -0.19 26.87
N ILE A 21 2.10 -1.32 27.28
CA ILE A 21 0.72 -1.41 27.76
C ILE A 21 0.71 -1.62 29.26
N HIS A 22 0.07 -0.71 29.98
CA HIS A 22 -0.07 -0.76 31.42
C HIS A 22 -1.52 -0.96 31.83
N VAL A 23 -1.74 -1.72 32.89
CA VAL A 23 -3.02 -1.80 33.59
C VAL A 23 -2.80 -1.39 35.03
N ASN A 24 -3.52 -0.37 35.48
CA ASN A 24 -3.39 0.19 36.83
C ASN A 24 -1.93 0.55 37.17
N GLY A 25 -1.22 1.13 36.20
CA GLY A 25 0.17 1.58 36.35
C GLY A 25 1.23 0.48 36.28
N LYS A 26 0.88 -0.78 35.96
CA LYS A 26 1.84 -1.89 35.82
C LYS A 26 1.87 -2.44 34.39
N PRO A 27 3.03 -2.72 33.80
CA PRO A 27 3.12 -3.27 32.45
C PRO A 27 2.50 -4.68 32.40
N VAL A 28 1.79 -4.99 31.31
CA VAL A 28 1.12 -6.28 31.12
C VAL A 28 1.38 -6.86 29.74
N LYS A 29 1.35 -8.20 29.64
CA LYS A 29 1.40 -8.93 28.38
C LYS A 29 0.04 -8.97 27.69
N SER A 30 0.05 -9.34 26.41
CA SER A 30 -1.14 -9.40 25.56
C SER A 30 -2.24 -10.36 26.03
N ASN A 31 -1.91 -11.31 26.92
CA ASN A 31 -2.85 -12.28 27.49
C ASN A 31 -3.52 -11.83 28.81
N TYR A 32 -3.30 -10.59 29.25
CA TYR A 32 -3.89 -10.07 30.48
C TYR A 32 -5.43 -10.02 30.38
N LYS A 33 -6.11 -10.58 31.39
CA LYS A 33 -7.57 -10.58 31.48
C LYS A 33 -8.05 -9.30 32.15
N VAL A 34 -8.59 -8.38 31.32
CA VAL A 34 -9.17 -7.10 31.77
C VAL A 34 -10.34 -7.33 32.71
N ARG A 35 -10.39 -6.54 33.79
CA ARG A 35 -11.47 -6.53 34.78
C ARG A 35 -12.27 -5.22 34.72
N PRO A 36 -13.51 -5.20 35.23
CA PRO A 36 -14.22 -3.94 35.41
C PRO A 36 -13.38 -2.94 36.21
N ASN A 37 -13.40 -1.68 35.78
CA ASN A 37 -12.67 -0.55 36.37
C ASN A 37 -11.14 -0.59 36.21
N ASP A 38 -10.57 -1.52 35.43
CA ASP A 38 -9.15 -1.45 35.06
C ASP A 38 -8.86 -0.19 34.24
N LEU A 39 -7.86 0.59 34.66
CA LEU A 39 -7.32 1.69 33.88
C LEU A 39 -6.23 1.15 32.95
N VAL A 40 -6.57 0.98 31.68
CA VAL A 40 -5.63 0.56 30.63
C VAL A 40 -4.97 1.80 30.02
N THR A 41 -3.65 1.91 30.17
CA THR A 41 -2.84 3.00 29.62
C THR A 41 -1.94 2.46 28.51
N LEU A 42 -1.94 3.13 27.36
CA LEU A 42 -1.17 2.75 26.20
C LEU A 42 -0.13 3.84 25.89
N MET A 43 1.16 3.51 26.00
CA MET A 43 2.26 4.43 25.74
C MET A 43 2.99 4.03 24.45
N LEU A 44 2.37 4.24 23.29
CA LEU A 44 3.01 3.95 22.01
C LEU A 44 4.01 5.07 21.65
N ASP A 45 5.29 4.86 21.95
CA ASP A 45 6.40 5.78 21.68
C ASP A 45 6.88 5.72 20.21
N ARG A 46 5.96 5.83 19.25
CA ARG A 46 6.40 6.11 17.87
C ARG A 46 5.66 7.33 17.36
N PRO A 47 6.38 8.34 16.83
CA PRO A 47 5.72 9.44 16.15
C PRO A 47 4.78 8.84 15.10
N ARG A 48 3.60 9.45 14.93
CA ARG A 48 2.77 9.15 13.77
C ARG A 48 3.70 9.34 12.57
N HIS A 49 4.09 8.27 11.89
CA HIS A 49 4.83 8.40 10.65
C HIS A 49 4.01 9.32 9.77
N GLU A 50 4.63 10.40 9.30
CA GLU A 50 4.00 11.32 8.36
C GLU A 50 3.55 10.48 7.17
N THR A 51 2.23 10.40 6.97
CA THR A 51 1.64 9.68 5.85
C THR A 51 1.61 10.54 4.59
N SER A 52 2.04 11.80 4.70
CA SER A 52 2.11 12.71 3.56
C SER A 52 3.15 12.19 2.56
N ILE A 53 2.76 12.18 1.30
CA ILE A 53 3.62 11.91 0.17
C ILE A 53 4.46 13.17 -0.05
N LYS A 54 5.76 13.05 0.24
CA LYS A 54 6.75 14.08 -0.07
C LYS A 54 7.42 13.76 -1.41
N PRO A 55 7.56 14.72 -2.32
CA PRO A 55 8.30 14.53 -3.56
C PRO A 55 9.73 14.04 -3.33
N GLU A 56 10.18 13.06 -4.11
CA GLU A 56 11.56 12.56 -4.09
C GLU A 56 12.12 12.52 -5.51
N GLU A 57 13.32 13.07 -5.71
CA GLU A 57 14.01 13.11 -7.00
C GLU A 57 14.49 11.71 -7.41
N ILE A 58 13.60 10.95 -8.03
CA ILE A 58 13.83 9.59 -8.51
C ILE A 58 13.45 9.54 -9.98
N ALA A 59 14.38 9.08 -10.82
CA ALA A 59 14.12 8.90 -12.23
C ALA A 59 13.02 7.84 -12.45
N ILE A 60 12.05 8.17 -13.29
CA ILE A 60 10.95 7.28 -13.70
C ILE A 60 10.91 7.16 -15.22
N ASN A 61 10.52 5.99 -15.70
CA ASN A 61 10.38 5.74 -17.14
C ASN A 61 8.95 6.08 -17.58
N VAL A 62 8.74 7.30 -18.05
CA VAL A 62 7.45 7.76 -18.59
C VAL A 62 7.34 7.29 -20.04
N VAL A 63 6.39 6.40 -20.32
CA VAL A 63 6.18 5.86 -21.68
C VAL A 63 5.07 6.59 -22.43
N TYR A 64 4.21 7.32 -21.72
CA TYR A 64 3.15 8.15 -22.28
C TYR A 64 2.77 9.23 -21.28
N GLU A 65 2.50 10.44 -21.76
CA GLU A 65 1.97 11.53 -20.93
C GLU A 65 1.15 12.50 -21.78
N ASP A 66 -0.01 12.89 -21.26
CA ASP A 66 -0.82 13.99 -21.77
C ASP A 66 -1.27 14.91 -20.62
N ASP A 67 -2.24 15.79 -20.87
CA ASP A 67 -2.79 16.71 -19.87
C ASP A 67 -3.63 16.00 -18.80
N GLN A 68 -4.19 14.83 -19.10
CA GLN A 68 -5.12 14.11 -18.23
C GLN A 68 -4.44 13.01 -17.40
N LEU A 69 -3.45 12.31 -17.95
CA LEU A 69 -2.82 11.16 -17.34
C LEU A 69 -1.37 10.95 -17.80
N MET A 70 -0.70 10.06 -17.08
CA MET A 70 0.64 9.57 -17.39
C MET A 70 0.68 8.05 -17.26
N VAL A 71 1.48 7.38 -18.09
CA VAL A 71 1.82 5.97 -17.98
C VAL A 71 3.30 5.83 -17.68
N VAL A 72 3.60 5.19 -16.56
CA VAL A 72 4.97 4.93 -16.10
C VAL A 72 5.25 3.45 -16.18
N ASN A 73 6.39 3.08 -16.77
CA ASN A 73 6.92 1.73 -16.66
C ASN A 73 7.76 1.63 -15.37
N LYS A 74 7.18 1.05 -14.32
CA LYS A 74 7.83 0.89 -13.02
C LYS A 74 8.82 -0.28 -13.07
N GLU A 75 10.04 -0.05 -12.61
CA GLU A 75 11.04 -1.11 -12.42
C GLU A 75 10.65 -2.05 -11.27
N ALA A 76 11.16 -3.29 -11.33
CA ALA A 76 11.07 -4.22 -10.20
C ALA A 76 11.91 -3.72 -9.02
N GLY A 77 11.47 -3.99 -7.79
CA GLY A 77 12.11 -3.53 -6.55
C GLY A 77 11.59 -2.20 -6.03
N MET A 78 10.85 -1.42 -6.83
CA MET A 78 10.22 -0.17 -6.42
C MET A 78 8.81 -0.40 -5.85
N VAL A 79 8.54 0.16 -4.67
CA VAL A 79 7.20 0.14 -4.05
C VAL A 79 6.32 1.23 -4.67
N VAL A 80 5.04 0.94 -4.90
CA VAL A 80 4.12 1.88 -5.56
C VAL A 80 3.73 3.07 -4.68
N HIS A 81 3.40 2.82 -3.42
CA HIS A 81 2.87 3.82 -2.49
C HIS A 81 3.48 3.61 -1.09
N PRO A 82 3.77 4.68 -0.31
CA PRO A 82 4.29 4.57 1.04
C PRO A 82 3.41 3.66 1.91
N GLY A 83 4.06 2.84 2.73
CA GLY A 83 3.40 1.88 3.61
C GLY A 83 4.36 1.35 4.67
N ALA A 84 3.87 0.45 5.52
CA ALA A 84 4.67 -0.12 6.60
C ALA A 84 5.99 -0.71 6.07
N GLY A 85 7.11 -0.19 6.55
CA GLY A 85 8.46 -0.61 6.16
C GLY A 85 9.01 -0.01 4.86
N ASN A 86 8.20 0.75 4.10
CA ASN A 86 8.63 1.42 2.86
C ASN A 86 8.00 2.82 2.80
N PHE A 87 8.62 3.80 3.46
CA PHE A 87 8.08 5.16 3.56
C PHE A 87 8.66 6.15 2.52
N HIS A 88 9.77 5.77 1.90
CA HIS A 88 10.56 6.54 0.95
C HIS A 88 10.87 5.70 -0.28
N GLY A 89 11.36 6.31 -1.35
CA GLY A 89 11.78 5.59 -2.55
C GLY A 89 10.60 4.96 -3.33
N THR A 90 9.40 5.50 -3.18
CA THR A 90 8.20 4.94 -3.82
C THR A 90 7.85 5.64 -5.13
N LEU A 91 7.13 4.94 -6.01
CA LEU A 91 6.72 5.48 -7.30
C LEU A 91 5.91 6.78 -7.16
N ILE A 92 4.95 6.83 -6.24
CA ILE A 92 4.12 8.05 -6.10
C ILE A 92 4.93 9.27 -5.64
N GLN A 93 6.01 9.08 -4.88
CA GLN A 93 6.92 10.17 -4.50
C GLN A 93 7.74 10.65 -5.70
N ALA A 94 8.19 9.73 -6.53
CA ALA A 94 8.87 10.03 -7.79
C ALA A 94 7.94 10.77 -8.78
N VAL A 95 6.68 10.34 -8.87
CA VAL A 95 5.63 11.01 -9.65
C VAL A 95 5.36 12.42 -9.10
N ALA A 96 5.26 12.58 -7.78
CA ALA A 96 5.06 13.90 -7.18
C ALA A 96 6.23 14.85 -7.48
N TRP A 97 7.46 14.33 -7.54
CA TRP A 97 8.62 15.11 -7.98
C TRP A 97 8.57 15.45 -9.46
N HIS A 98 8.22 14.48 -10.31
CA HIS A 98 8.13 14.68 -11.75
C HIS A 98 7.10 15.77 -12.11
N LEU A 99 5.95 15.76 -11.43
CA LEU A 99 4.84 16.68 -11.65
C LEU A 99 4.85 17.90 -10.70
N ARG A 100 5.93 18.16 -9.97
CA ARG A 100 6.00 19.23 -8.93
C ARG A 100 5.70 20.64 -9.46
N ASP A 101 5.89 20.86 -10.75
CA ASP A 101 5.65 22.14 -11.42
C ASP A 101 4.23 22.25 -12.02
N MET A 102 3.39 21.23 -11.83
CA MET A 102 1.96 21.20 -12.23
C MET A 102 1.07 21.52 -11.01
N PRO A 103 0.53 22.75 -10.90
CA PRO A 103 -0.22 23.18 -9.71
C PRO A 103 -1.48 22.35 -9.42
N GLU A 104 -2.08 21.77 -10.45
CA GLU A 104 -3.30 20.96 -10.33
C GLU A 104 -3.04 19.54 -9.79
N PHE A 105 -1.77 19.14 -9.65
CA PHE A 105 -1.39 17.83 -9.14
C PHE A 105 -0.80 17.91 -7.73
N ASP A 106 -1.56 17.47 -6.74
CA ASP A 106 -1.04 17.15 -5.40
C ASP A 106 -1.11 15.64 -5.18
N ALA A 107 0.04 15.00 -4.97
CA ALA A 107 0.08 13.56 -4.70
C ALA A 107 -0.65 13.15 -3.41
N ASN A 108 -0.91 14.10 -2.50
CA ASN A 108 -1.70 13.90 -1.28
C ASN A 108 -3.21 14.07 -1.51
N ASP A 109 -3.63 14.64 -2.64
CA ASP A 109 -5.04 14.77 -3.01
C ASP A 109 -5.56 13.43 -3.57
N PRO A 110 -6.56 12.80 -2.91
CA PRO A 110 -7.13 11.54 -3.38
C PRO A 110 -7.82 11.64 -4.75
N GLU A 111 -8.17 12.86 -5.20
CA GLU A 111 -8.77 13.10 -6.51
C GLU A 111 -7.79 12.93 -7.67
N VAL A 112 -6.47 12.86 -7.44
CA VAL A 112 -5.46 12.61 -8.47
C VAL A 112 -4.54 11.44 -8.10
N GLY A 113 -3.56 11.13 -8.95
CA GLY A 113 -2.55 10.11 -8.70
C GLY A 113 -2.95 8.69 -9.12
N LEU A 114 -2.38 7.69 -8.46
CA LEU A 114 -2.48 6.27 -8.83
C LEU A 114 -3.90 5.71 -8.68
N VAL A 115 -4.36 4.95 -9.66
CA VAL A 115 -5.67 4.25 -9.63
C VAL A 115 -5.56 2.75 -9.39
N HIS A 116 -4.34 2.22 -9.47
CA HIS A 116 -4.04 0.81 -9.27
C HIS A 116 -2.61 0.62 -8.79
N ARG A 117 -2.25 -0.61 -8.45
CA ARG A 117 -0.90 -0.97 -8.00
C ARG A 117 -0.51 -2.32 -8.56
N ILE A 118 0.79 -2.50 -8.71
CA ILE A 118 1.46 -3.80 -8.84
C ILE A 118 2.39 -3.98 -7.64
N ASP A 119 2.87 -5.20 -7.42
CA ASP A 119 3.75 -5.50 -6.30
C ASP A 119 5.15 -4.92 -6.48
N LYS A 120 5.92 -4.87 -5.39
CA LYS A 120 7.26 -4.28 -5.35
C LYS A 120 8.15 -4.85 -6.46
N ASP A 121 8.19 -6.18 -6.55
CA ASP A 121 9.08 -6.91 -7.47
C ASP A 121 8.42 -7.20 -8.82
N THR A 122 7.21 -6.68 -9.06
CA THR A 122 6.57 -6.69 -10.38
C THR A 122 6.95 -5.42 -11.13
N SER A 123 7.58 -5.56 -12.29
CA SER A 123 7.78 -4.46 -13.23
C SER A 123 6.56 -4.27 -14.13
N GLY A 124 6.41 -3.08 -14.71
CA GLY A 124 5.44 -2.86 -15.78
C GLY A 124 4.67 -1.56 -15.67
N LEU A 125 3.63 -1.46 -16.50
CA LEU A 125 2.89 -0.23 -16.74
C LEU A 125 1.92 0.09 -15.60
N LEU A 126 2.03 1.31 -15.08
CA LEU A 126 1.11 1.93 -14.13
C LEU A 126 0.56 3.22 -14.72
N VAL A 127 -0.72 3.49 -14.45
CA VAL A 127 -1.41 4.69 -14.93
C VAL A 127 -1.62 5.62 -13.74
N VAL A 128 -1.23 6.88 -13.92
CA VAL A 128 -1.36 7.97 -12.96
C VAL A 128 -2.33 8.99 -13.54
N ALA A 129 -3.41 9.30 -12.83
CA ALA A 129 -4.32 10.37 -13.22
C ALA A 129 -3.73 11.72 -12.79
N LYS A 130 -3.65 12.68 -13.72
CA LYS A 130 -3.19 14.05 -13.44
C LYS A 130 -4.35 14.98 -13.07
N THR A 131 -5.59 14.60 -13.40
CA THR A 131 -6.79 15.39 -13.13
C THR A 131 -7.87 14.58 -12.38
N PRO A 132 -8.76 15.24 -11.61
CA PRO A 132 -9.91 14.60 -10.96
C PRO A 132 -10.84 13.86 -11.92
N THR A 133 -11.05 14.43 -13.11
CA THR A 133 -11.86 13.82 -14.17
C THR A 133 -11.24 12.52 -14.65
N ALA A 134 -9.94 12.51 -14.94
CA ALA A 134 -9.23 11.31 -15.35
C ALA A 134 -9.23 10.24 -14.26
N LYS A 135 -9.00 10.62 -13.00
CA LYS A 135 -9.04 9.71 -11.85
C LYS A 135 -10.39 9.03 -11.71
N THR A 136 -11.46 9.80 -11.78
CA THR A 136 -12.83 9.27 -11.68
C THR A 136 -13.14 8.32 -12.83
N ALA A 137 -12.79 8.70 -14.06
CA ALA A 137 -13.02 7.87 -15.25
C ALA A 137 -12.23 6.56 -15.20
N LEU A 138 -10.93 6.62 -14.90
CA LEU A 138 -10.08 5.45 -14.76
C LEU A 138 -10.53 4.57 -13.59
N GLY A 139 -10.83 5.15 -12.44
CA GLY A 139 -11.34 4.43 -11.26
C GLY A 139 -12.59 3.61 -11.58
N LYS A 140 -13.53 4.18 -12.35
CA LYS A 140 -14.70 3.45 -12.86
C LYS A 140 -14.31 2.27 -13.76
N GLN A 141 -13.32 2.43 -14.63
CA GLN A 141 -12.87 1.34 -15.51
C GLN A 141 -12.22 0.20 -14.71
N PHE A 142 -11.41 0.53 -13.70
CA PHE A 142 -10.82 -0.48 -12.81
C PHE A 142 -11.88 -1.20 -11.97
N PHE A 143 -12.86 -0.45 -11.44
CA PHE A 143 -13.97 -1.00 -10.66
C PHE A 143 -14.85 -1.92 -11.51
N ASN A 144 -15.26 -1.47 -12.70
CA ASN A 144 -16.10 -2.24 -13.63
C ASN A 144 -15.32 -3.30 -14.42
N LYS A 145 -14.00 -3.42 -14.22
CA LYS A 145 -13.10 -4.35 -14.94
C LYS A 145 -13.15 -4.21 -16.46
N THR A 146 -13.36 -3.00 -16.98
CA THR A 146 -13.35 -2.73 -18.42
C THR A 146 -11.93 -2.49 -18.96
N THR A 147 -10.95 -2.33 -18.08
CA THR A 147 -9.53 -2.24 -18.47
C THR A 147 -9.01 -3.61 -18.91
N HIS A 148 -8.30 -3.66 -20.04
CA HIS A 148 -7.50 -4.82 -20.41
C HIS A 148 -6.09 -4.69 -19.80
N ARG A 149 -5.62 -5.74 -19.13
CA ARG A 149 -4.28 -5.80 -18.54
C ARG A 149 -3.67 -7.15 -18.85
N SER A 150 -2.47 -7.14 -19.41
CA SER A 150 -1.73 -8.35 -19.79
C SER A 150 -0.37 -8.35 -19.13
N TYR A 151 0.05 -9.54 -18.69
CA TYR A 151 1.31 -9.74 -18.00
C TYR A 151 2.09 -10.84 -18.72
N ASN A 152 3.38 -10.59 -18.93
CA ASN A 152 4.31 -11.62 -19.32
C ASN A 152 4.96 -12.18 -18.05
N ALA A 153 4.95 -13.49 -17.90
CA ALA A 153 5.56 -14.17 -16.76
C ALA A 153 6.34 -15.39 -17.23
N LEU A 154 7.46 -15.65 -16.57
CA LEU A 154 8.16 -16.93 -16.65
C LEU A 154 7.71 -17.78 -15.46
N VAL A 155 7.20 -18.98 -15.74
CA VAL A 155 6.63 -19.88 -14.73
C VAL A 155 7.45 -21.15 -14.59
N TRP A 156 7.49 -21.70 -13.38
CA TRP A 156 8.10 -22.99 -13.10
C TRP A 156 7.06 -24.11 -13.19
N GLY A 157 7.32 -25.09 -14.07
CA GLY A 157 6.44 -26.24 -14.28
C GLY A 157 6.30 -26.57 -15.76
N ASN A 158 5.59 -27.67 -16.05
CA ASN A 158 5.21 -28.02 -17.41
C ASN A 158 3.70 -27.80 -17.57
N MET A 159 3.32 -26.83 -18.41
CA MET A 159 1.91 -26.57 -18.71
C MET A 159 1.47 -27.53 -19.81
N VAL A 160 0.44 -28.33 -19.55
CA VAL A 160 -0.06 -29.32 -20.53
C VAL A 160 -0.85 -28.63 -21.66
N GLU A 161 -1.61 -27.59 -21.30
CA GLU A 161 -2.44 -26.81 -22.22
C GLU A 161 -1.78 -25.47 -22.51
N ASP A 162 -1.92 -24.97 -23.74
CA ASP A 162 -1.39 -23.67 -24.18
C ASP A 162 -2.19 -22.48 -23.61
N GLU A 163 -3.45 -22.71 -23.21
CA GLU A 163 -4.32 -21.71 -22.62
C GLU A 163 -5.21 -22.30 -21.52
N GLY A 164 -5.71 -21.44 -20.63
CA GLY A 164 -6.61 -21.85 -19.55
C GLY A 164 -7.14 -20.67 -18.74
N ARG A 165 -8.08 -20.97 -17.84
CA ARG A 165 -8.69 -20.00 -16.92
C ARG A 165 -8.53 -20.47 -15.49
N ILE A 166 -7.95 -19.61 -14.66
CA ILE A 166 -7.86 -19.84 -13.21
C ILE A 166 -8.99 -19.07 -12.53
N GLU A 167 -9.85 -19.76 -11.80
CA GLU A 167 -10.93 -19.17 -11.00
C GLU A 167 -10.87 -19.67 -9.56
N GLY A 168 -11.01 -18.75 -8.61
CA GLY A 168 -10.99 -19.09 -7.19
C GLY A 168 -11.02 -17.86 -6.29
N ASN A 169 -11.24 -18.10 -4.99
CA ASN A 169 -11.22 -17.07 -3.97
C ASN A 169 -9.79 -16.92 -3.41
N ILE A 170 -9.29 -15.68 -3.33
CA ILE A 170 -7.98 -15.37 -2.75
C ILE A 170 -8.21 -14.78 -1.35
N GLY A 171 -7.61 -15.41 -0.33
CA GLY A 171 -7.62 -14.95 1.05
C GLY A 171 -6.22 -14.58 1.53
N ARG A 172 -6.14 -13.78 2.60
CA ARG A 172 -4.87 -13.59 3.31
C ARG A 172 -4.58 -14.84 4.14
N ARG A 173 -3.36 -15.37 4.02
CA ARG A 173 -2.88 -16.46 4.87
C ARG A 173 -2.61 -15.93 6.28
N SER A 174 -3.00 -16.69 7.31
CA SER A 174 -2.83 -16.31 8.72
C SER A 174 -1.49 -16.74 9.34
N GLU A 175 -0.74 -17.63 8.69
CA GLU A 175 0.48 -18.25 9.22
C GLU A 175 1.57 -18.35 8.13
N GLU A 176 2.83 -18.23 8.54
CA GLU A 176 3.99 -18.36 7.65
C GLU A 176 4.12 -19.81 7.11
N PRO A 177 4.53 -20.02 5.85
CA PRO A 177 4.86 -21.35 5.35
C PRO A 177 6.07 -21.94 6.11
N PRO A 178 6.15 -23.27 6.27
CA PRO A 178 7.36 -23.89 6.78
C PRO A 178 8.55 -23.55 5.86
N PRO A 179 9.76 -23.40 6.41
CA PRO A 179 10.96 -23.30 5.59
C PRO A 179 11.06 -24.57 4.74
N TYR A 180 11.24 -24.38 3.43
CA TYR A 180 11.52 -25.48 2.49
C TYR A 180 12.83 -26.18 2.84
#